data_AF-A0A7T6XM63-F1
#
_entry.id   AF-A0A7T6XM63-F1
#
_cell.length_a   1.000
_cell.length_b   1.000
_cell.length_c   1.000
_cell.angle_alpha   90.00
_cell.angle_beta   90.00
_cell.angle_gamma   90.00
#
_symmetry.space_group_name_H-M   'P 1'
#
loop_
_entity.id
_entity.type
_entity.pdbx_description
1 polymer ?
#
loop_
_entity_poly.entity_id
_entity_poly.type
_entity_poly.pdbx_seq_one_letter_code
_entity_poly.pdbx_strand_id
1 'polypeptide(L)'
;MRHHQGLLSWSIFLASLGGAQAKLDLNSASNIVVYWGPEGQNSFNGKGDKAQQPLAHYCDDDDIDVIPMAFDMMVNGPGGAPEIDFSVTSKDCDLFEGTQLKNCPLIGEDIATCQEKNKTILLSIGGATYSEGGFKSEEDAKDGARLMWETFGPKKEGSKAFRPFGDVALDGFDFDFEANVQHMAPFANELRSLMKADESKQQFYLTAAPQCPYPDQADKEILNGPVYIDAIWVQFYNNYCGVNTFNSDSSRGEYNFEEWDNWAKTVSNNKDVKVIIGVPAFTTAASTGYIPASQLDKVIEYTKKFESFGGVMMWDATQAYGNEGFIKDVRKSLGPANDSDNGTNEDNGTNEDNGTNEDNGTNEDNGTDEAKDDNDDFIVFQYHKPQSTEAEPTPTGTTSAETTATPTSTASSHDESDSSTDDSQPSSDDGSDDGSDSNALSSILGNDLLTLLSGLRQANNIASGVTHGPSNNLRRAQRNRT
;
A
#
# COMPACT_ATOMS: atom_id res chain seq x y z
N MET A 1 -41.00 62.29 -2.16
CA MET A 1 -41.45 60.95 -2.63
C MET A 1 -40.52 60.49 -3.73
N ARG A 2 -40.13 59.21 -3.69
CA ARG A 2 -39.23 58.45 -4.59
C ARG A 2 -37.74 58.46 -4.24
N HIS A 3 -37.38 57.56 -3.33
CA HIS A 3 -36.05 56.96 -3.25
C HIS A 3 -35.98 55.78 -4.23
N HIS A 4 -34.88 55.66 -4.97
CA HIS A 4 -34.50 54.47 -5.73
C HIS A 4 -33.89 53.44 -4.76
N GLN A 5 -34.50 52.27 -4.65
CA GLN A 5 -33.88 51.08 -4.06
C GLN A 5 -33.34 50.22 -5.20
N GLY A 6 -32.02 50.05 -5.24
CA GLY A 6 -31.36 49.01 -6.04
C GLY A 6 -31.44 47.70 -5.28
N LEU A 7 -31.99 46.67 -5.92
CA LEU A 7 -31.95 45.29 -5.46
C LEU A 7 -30.62 44.68 -5.92
N LEU A 8 -29.71 44.43 -4.99
CA LEU A 8 -28.54 43.57 -5.18
C LEU A 8 -29.00 42.12 -4.96
N SER A 9 -29.10 41.34 -6.03
CA SER A 9 -29.26 39.89 -5.95
C SER A 9 -27.97 39.27 -5.41
N TRP A 10 -28.02 38.74 -4.19
CA TRP A 10 -27.01 37.84 -3.67
C TRP A 10 -27.36 36.42 -4.12
N SER A 11 -26.63 35.91 -5.13
CA SER A 11 -26.62 34.49 -5.44
C SER A 11 -25.64 33.80 -4.49
N ILE A 12 -26.17 33.14 -3.46
CA ILE A 12 -25.38 32.25 -2.60
C ILE A 12 -25.21 30.94 -3.38
N PHE A 13 -24.03 30.71 -3.94
CA PHE A 13 -23.58 29.38 -4.34
C PHE A 13 -23.32 28.60 -3.04
N LEU A 14 -24.26 27.75 -2.62
CA LEU A 14 -23.92 26.65 -1.71
C LEU A 14 -23.14 25.62 -2.54
N ALA A 15 -21.81 25.69 -2.49
CA ALA A 15 -21.01 24.51 -2.76
C ALA A 15 -21.30 23.51 -1.62
N SER A 16 -22.08 22.48 -1.92
CA SER A 16 -22.21 21.33 -1.03
C SER A 16 -20.83 20.67 -0.95
N LEU A 17 -20.07 20.96 0.12
CA LEU A 17 -18.99 20.08 0.57
C LEU A 17 -19.62 18.77 1.05
N GLY A 18 -19.99 17.90 0.11
CA GLY A 18 -20.03 16.48 0.37
C GLY A 18 -18.57 16.04 0.40
N GLY A 19 -17.97 15.96 1.60
CA GLY A 19 -16.67 15.33 1.72
C GLY A 19 -16.82 13.89 1.24
N ALA A 20 -16.05 13.51 0.22
CA ALA A 20 -15.93 12.12 -0.20
C ALA A 20 -15.69 11.27 1.06
N GLN A 21 -16.53 10.24 1.26
CA GLN A 21 -16.38 9.35 2.40
C GLN A 21 -15.41 8.23 1.98
N ALA A 22 -14.34 8.07 2.75
CA ALA A 22 -13.45 6.94 2.63
C ALA A 22 -14.22 5.62 2.87
N LYS A 23 -13.91 4.56 2.12
CA LYS A 23 -14.67 3.29 2.10
C LYS A 23 -14.16 2.21 3.05
N LEU A 24 -12.96 2.36 3.63
CA LEU A 24 -12.50 1.46 4.69
C LEU A 24 -13.51 1.43 5.84
N ASP A 25 -14.28 0.34 5.91
CA ASP A 25 -15.33 0.14 6.89
C ASP A 25 -14.79 -0.70 8.04
N LEU A 26 -14.47 -0.02 9.14
CA LEU A 26 -13.98 -0.63 10.38
C LEU A 26 -15.07 -1.42 11.11
N ASN A 27 -16.32 -1.43 10.63
CA ASN A 27 -17.40 -2.28 11.16
C ASN A 27 -17.67 -3.51 10.28
N SER A 28 -16.97 -3.65 9.15
CA SER A 28 -17.14 -4.76 8.23
C SER A 28 -16.02 -5.80 8.33
N ALA A 29 -16.35 -7.02 7.92
CA ALA A 29 -15.43 -8.13 7.67
C ALA A 29 -15.21 -8.38 6.16
N SER A 30 -15.63 -7.44 5.30
CA SER A 30 -15.68 -7.60 3.85
C SER A 30 -14.83 -6.59 3.09
N ASN A 31 -13.87 -5.92 3.73
CA ASN A 31 -13.01 -4.97 3.03
C ASN A 31 -12.08 -5.72 2.05
N ILE A 32 -11.91 -5.18 0.84
CA ILE A 32 -10.87 -5.59 -0.09
C ILE A 32 -9.84 -4.47 -0.23
N VAL A 33 -8.61 -4.78 0.15
CA VAL A 33 -7.45 -3.90 0.06
C VAL A 33 -6.56 -4.41 -1.08
N VAL A 34 -6.11 -3.54 -1.97
CA VAL A 34 -5.22 -3.93 -3.07
C VAL A 34 -4.08 -2.93 -3.18
N TYR A 35 -2.84 -3.38 -3.00
CA TYR A 35 -1.67 -2.51 -3.18
C TYR A 35 -1.52 -2.09 -4.64
N TRP A 36 -1.14 -0.84 -4.85
CA TRP A 36 -0.88 -0.27 -6.18
C TRP A 36 0.48 0.41 -6.23
N GLY A 37 1.16 0.32 -7.38
CA GLY A 37 2.41 1.03 -7.62
C GLY A 37 3.71 0.35 -7.21
N PRO A 38 3.78 -0.89 -6.70
CA PRO A 38 4.96 -1.35 -5.99
C PRO A 38 6.24 -1.28 -6.82
N GLU A 39 7.35 -1.04 -6.13
CA GLU A 39 8.65 -0.79 -6.74
C GLU A 39 9.09 -1.95 -7.66
N GLY A 40 9.75 -1.60 -8.77
CA GLY A 40 10.09 -2.54 -9.83
C GLY A 40 8.96 -2.61 -10.85
N GLN A 41 9.31 -2.69 -12.13
CA GLN A 41 8.34 -2.69 -13.22
C GLN A 41 7.25 -3.74 -12.96
N ASN A 42 5.98 -3.37 -13.20
CA ASN A 42 4.82 -4.25 -13.34
C ASN A 42 5.05 -5.65 -12.76
N SER A 43 4.70 -5.90 -11.50
CA SER A 43 5.13 -7.13 -10.81
C SER A 43 4.66 -8.41 -11.52
N PHE A 44 3.55 -8.36 -12.27
CA PHE A 44 3.08 -9.43 -13.16
C PHE A 44 3.92 -9.60 -14.46
N ASN A 45 4.77 -8.64 -14.81
CA ASN A 45 5.57 -8.52 -16.05
C ASN A 45 4.75 -8.61 -17.35
N GLY A 46 3.45 -8.32 -17.27
CA GLY A 46 2.56 -8.14 -18.41
C GLY A 46 2.86 -6.89 -19.27
N LYS A 47 2.15 -6.79 -20.40
CA LYS A 47 2.22 -5.67 -21.35
C LYS A 47 0.81 -5.24 -21.73
N GLY A 48 0.68 -4.03 -22.25
CA GLY A 48 -0.63 -3.47 -22.64
C GLY A 48 -1.54 -3.40 -21.41
N ASP A 49 -2.72 -4.00 -21.52
CA ASP A 49 -3.72 -4.01 -20.44
C ASP A 49 -3.29 -4.82 -19.20
N LYS A 50 -2.22 -5.63 -19.32
CA LYS A 50 -1.60 -6.35 -18.18
C LYS A 50 -0.37 -5.63 -17.62
N ALA A 51 -0.05 -4.43 -18.12
CA ALA A 51 0.87 -3.52 -17.45
C ALA A 51 0.16 -2.81 -16.30
N GLN A 52 0.93 -2.29 -15.34
CA GLN A 52 0.37 -1.38 -14.34
C GLN A 52 -0.31 -0.21 -15.05
N GLN A 53 -1.61 -0.06 -14.80
CA GLN A 53 -2.42 1.04 -15.28
C GLN A 53 -2.36 2.25 -14.32
N PRO A 54 -2.80 3.44 -14.76
CA PRO A 54 -3.05 4.58 -13.87
C PRO A 54 -3.93 4.19 -12.68
N LEU A 55 -3.83 4.90 -11.56
CA LEU A 55 -4.51 4.55 -10.32
C LEU A 55 -6.04 4.53 -10.52
N ALA A 56 -6.57 5.51 -11.26
CA ALA A 56 -8.01 5.61 -11.53
C ALA A 56 -8.61 4.38 -12.23
N HIS A 57 -7.81 3.62 -12.99
CA HIS A 57 -8.26 2.37 -13.63
C HIS A 57 -8.77 1.35 -12.60
N TYR A 58 -8.05 1.21 -11.49
CA TYR A 58 -8.41 0.25 -10.43
C TYR A 58 -9.54 0.79 -9.54
N CYS A 59 -9.71 2.11 -9.50
CA CYS A 59 -10.80 2.75 -8.77
C CYS A 59 -12.17 2.57 -9.42
N ASP A 60 -12.20 2.21 -10.71
CA ASP A 60 -13.43 1.78 -11.41
C ASP A 60 -13.91 0.39 -11.01
N ASP A 61 -13.12 -0.37 -10.24
CA ASP A 61 -13.52 -1.68 -9.74
C ASP A 61 -14.29 -1.56 -8.43
N ASP A 62 -15.59 -1.80 -8.48
CA ASP A 62 -16.47 -1.75 -7.31
C ASP A 62 -16.09 -2.78 -6.24
N ASP A 63 -15.35 -3.83 -6.61
CA ASP A 63 -14.87 -4.84 -5.68
C ASP A 63 -13.61 -4.41 -4.90
N ILE A 64 -13.02 -3.24 -5.16
CA ILE A 64 -11.89 -2.71 -4.38
C ILE A 64 -12.38 -1.61 -3.44
N ASP A 65 -11.99 -1.67 -2.16
CA ASP A 65 -12.41 -0.68 -1.16
C ASP A 65 -11.27 0.28 -0.79
N VAL A 66 -10.05 -0.26 -0.67
CA VAL A 66 -8.87 0.47 -0.20
C VAL A 66 -7.68 0.22 -1.13
N ILE A 67 -6.94 1.27 -1.46
CA ILE A 67 -5.72 1.19 -2.27
C ILE A 67 -4.57 1.89 -1.55
N PRO A 68 -3.68 1.14 -0.88
CA PRO A 68 -2.39 1.64 -0.44
C PRO A 68 -1.47 1.84 -1.65
N MET A 69 -0.96 3.05 -1.81
CA MET A 69 0.00 3.40 -2.84
C MET A 69 1.41 3.12 -2.35
N ALA A 70 2.06 2.15 -2.98
CA ALA A 70 3.39 1.65 -2.67
C ALA A 70 4.42 2.28 -3.62
N PHE A 71 5.37 3.12 -3.18
CA PHE A 71 5.66 3.49 -1.79
C PHE A 71 6.23 4.91 -1.64
N ASP A 72 6.17 5.41 -0.40
CA ASP A 72 7.17 6.33 0.14
C ASP A 72 8.41 5.53 0.60
N MET A 73 9.52 5.76 -0.08
CA MET A 73 10.79 5.05 0.08
C MET A 73 11.68 5.66 1.17
N MET A 74 11.52 6.96 1.43
CA MET A 74 12.22 7.72 2.46
C MET A 74 11.38 8.93 2.88
N VAL A 75 11.15 9.10 4.17
CA VAL A 75 10.49 10.27 4.76
C VAL A 75 11.41 11.49 4.68
N ASN A 76 12.68 11.36 5.09
CA ASN A 76 13.67 12.43 5.01
C ASN A 76 14.66 12.20 3.86
N GLY A 77 14.15 12.21 2.64
CA GLY A 77 14.95 12.11 1.42
C GLY A 77 15.84 13.33 1.15
N PRO A 78 16.63 13.27 0.06
CA PRO A 78 17.50 14.38 -0.35
C PRO A 78 16.74 15.70 -0.51
N GLY A 79 17.32 16.77 0.04
CA GLY A 79 16.70 18.10 0.05
C GLY A 79 15.71 18.31 1.21
N GLY A 80 15.57 17.35 2.12
CA GLY A 80 14.63 17.43 3.25
C GLY A 80 13.17 17.24 2.83
N ALA A 81 12.95 16.45 1.79
CA ALA A 81 11.64 16.13 1.25
C ALA A 81 11.49 14.60 1.11
N PRO A 82 10.28 14.04 1.15
CA PRO A 82 10.07 12.62 0.97
C PRO A 82 10.50 12.12 -0.42
N GLU A 83 10.77 10.83 -0.55
CA GLU A 83 11.08 10.18 -1.82
C GLU A 83 10.04 9.11 -2.11
N ILE A 84 9.24 9.30 -3.17
CA ILE A 84 8.18 8.38 -3.57
C ILE A 84 8.56 7.62 -4.86
N ASP A 85 8.16 6.35 -4.93
CA ASP A 85 8.25 5.58 -6.16
C ASP A 85 7.03 4.66 -6.35
N PHE A 86 6.22 4.99 -7.36
CA PHE A 86 5.10 4.16 -7.83
C PHE A 86 5.43 3.46 -9.16
N SER A 87 6.70 3.12 -9.35
CA SER A 87 7.21 2.38 -10.51
C SER A 87 6.90 3.13 -11.81
N VAL A 88 6.36 2.42 -12.81
CA VAL A 88 6.12 2.94 -14.17
C VAL A 88 5.25 4.20 -14.21
N THR A 89 4.34 4.39 -13.26
CA THR A 89 3.42 5.54 -13.26
C THR A 89 4.10 6.81 -12.79
N SER A 90 5.08 6.70 -11.88
CA SER A 90 5.81 7.86 -11.36
C SER A 90 7.12 8.14 -12.09
N LYS A 91 7.58 7.20 -12.93
CA LYS A 91 8.89 7.24 -13.58
C LYS A 91 9.17 8.52 -14.35
N ASP A 92 8.18 9.04 -15.06
CA ASP A 92 8.32 10.18 -15.95
C ASP A 92 7.85 11.50 -15.30
N CYS A 93 7.58 11.50 -13.99
CA CYS A 93 7.30 12.73 -13.24
C CYS A 93 8.56 13.60 -13.11
N ASP A 94 8.38 14.91 -13.23
CA ASP A 94 9.43 15.88 -12.91
C ASP A 94 9.77 15.82 -11.41
N LEU A 95 10.96 16.27 -11.03
CA LEU A 95 11.34 16.40 -9.62
C LEU A 95 11.10 17.83 -9.13
N PHE A 96 10.75 17.99 -7.85
CA PHE A 96 10.85 19.31 -7.21
C PHE A 96 12.33 19.73 -7.13
N GLU A 97 12.60 20.97 -7.50
CA GLU A 97 13.96 21.51 -7.57
C GLU A 97 14.71 21.33 -6.25
N GLY A 98 15.90 20.73 -6.30
CA GLY A 98 16.76 20.50 -5.13
C GLY A 98 16.39 19.28 -4.28
N THR A 99 15.45 18.45 -4.73
CA THR A 99 14.99 17.25 -4.02
C THR A 99 14.98 16.01 -4.91
N GLN A 100 14.66 14.85 -4.34
CA GLN A 100 14.27 13.64 -5.08
C GLN A 100 12.75 13.38 -5.04
N LEU A 101 11.96 14.33 -4.53
CA LEU A 101 10.51 14.20 -4.50
C LEU A 101 9.95 14.38 -5.93
N LYS A 102 9.24 13.35 -6.41
CA LYS A 102 8.54 13.40 -7.70
C LYS A 102 7.31 14.31 -7.61
N ASN A 103 7.12 15.17 -8.60
CA ASN A 103 5.95 16.00 -8.82
C ASN A 103 5.02 15.32 -9.84
N CYS A 104 4.01 14.62 -9.34
CA CYS A 104 3.11 13.76 -10.11
C CYS A 104 1.64 14.24 -10.04
N PRO A 105 1.28 15.41 -10.60
CA PRO A 105 -0.07 15.94 -10.50
C PRO A 105 -1.15 15.04 -11.11
N LEU A 106 -0.81 14.25 -12.14
CA LEU A 106 -1.75 13.28 -12.74
C LEU A 106 -2.12 12.15 -11.77
N ILE A 107 -1.19 11.73 -10.90
CA ILE A 107 -1.53 10.79 -9.80
C ILE A 107 -2.48 11.49 -8.81
N GLY A 108 -2.30 12.79 -8.58
CA GLY A 108 -3.23 13.61 -7.79
C GLY A 108 -4.65 13.66 -8.36
N GLU A 109 -4.79 13.78 -9.68
CA GLU A 109 -6.09 13.72 -10.37
C GLU A 109 -6.74 12.33 -10.22
N ASP A 110 -5.94 11.26 -10.33
CA ASP A 110 -6.43 9.89 -10.10
C ASP A 110 -6.88 9.69 -8.65
N ILE A 111 -6.12 10.16 -7.65
CA ILE A 111 -6.48 10.09 -6.22
C ILE A 111 -7.85 10.73 -6.00
N ALA A 112 -8.06 11.95 -6.52
CA ALA A 112 -9.33 12.65 -6.39
C ALA A 112 -10.48 11.85 -7.05
N THR A 113 -10.24 11.28 -8.24
CA THR A 113 -11.20 10.42 -8.94
C THR A 113 -11.58 9.19 -8.10
N CYS A 114 -10.61 8.57 -7.44
CA CYS A 114 -10.85 7.42 -6.58
C CYS A 114 -11.65 7.78 -5.34
N GLN A 115 -11.34 8.90 -4.70
CA GLN A 115 -12.09 9.40 -3.54
C GLN A 115 -13.54 9.74 -3.94
N GLU A 116 -13.77 10.36 -5.09
CA GLU A 116 -15.12 10.58 -5.64
C GLU A 116 -15.90 9.28 -5.89
N LYS A 117 -15.19 8.17 -6.12
CA LYS A 117 -15.73 6.81 -6.26
C LYS A 117 -15.81 6.07 -4.92
N ASN A 118 -15.70 6.79 -3.81
CA ASN A 118 -15.66 6.24 -2.45
C ASN A 118 -14.61 5.12 -2.35
N LYS A 119 -13.36 5.41 -2.69
CA LYS A 119 -12.22 4.54 -2.36
C LYS A 119 -11.39 5.20 -1.27
N THR A 120 -10.84 4.41 -0.36
CA THR A 120 -9.82 4.91 0.58
C THR A 120 -8.45 4.83 -0.07
N ILE A 121 -7.75 5.96 -0.19
CA ILE A 121 -6.41 6.02 -0.77
C ILE A 121 -5.38 6.39 0.29
N LEU A 122 -4.42 5.51 0.52
CA LEU A 122 -3.37 5.66 1.54
C LEU A 122 -2.00 5.76 0.87
N LEU A 123 -1.04 6.43 1.50
CA LEU A 123 0.37 6.30 1.14
C LEU A 123 1.02 5.24 2.03
N SER A 124 1.56 4.20 1.40
CA SER A 124 2.32 3.18 2.11
C SER A 124 3.78 3.61 2.26
N ILE A 125 4.26 3.64 3.49
CA ILE A 125 5.64 4.02 3.86
C ILE A 125 6.39 2.73 4.16
N GLY A 126 7.51 2.51 3.48
CA GLY A 126 8.30 1.30 3.65
C GLY A 126 8.50 0.51 2.35
N GLY A 127 8.13 -0.76 2.39
CA GLY A 127 8.41 -1.78 1.38
C GLY A 127 9.78 -2.46 1.58
N ALA A 128 9.96 -3.60 0.91
CA ALA A 128 11.15 -4.47 0.98
C ALA A 128 12.51 -3.77 0.74
N THR A 129 12.53 -2.62 0.09
CA THR A 129 13.72 -1.85 -0.30
C THR A 129 13.90 -0.56 0.51
N TYR A 130 13.01 -0.29 1.48
CA TYR A 130 13.13 0.84 2.39
C TYR A 130 14.46 0.81 3.14
N SER A 131 15.17 1.94 3.14
CA SER A 131 16.56 2.00 3.62
C SER A 131 16.85 3.11 4.61
N GLU A 132 15.89 4.00 4.92
CA GLU A 132 16.10 5.07 5.90
C GLU A 132 16.30 4.51 7.32
N GLY A 133 15.71 3.35 7.64
CA GLY A 133 15.89 2.68 8.94
C GLY A 133 15.24 3.42 10.12
N GLY A 134 14.47 4.47 9.83
CA GLY A 134 13.76 5.30 10.79
C GLY A 134 14.54 6.53 11.24
N PHE A 135 14.25 7.01 12.45
CA PHE A 135 14.71 8.31 12.90
C PHE A 135 15.85 8.20 13.93
N LYS A 136 16.58 9.30 14.17
CA LYS A 136 17.68 9.33 15.15
C LYS A 136 17.22 9.67 16.57
N SER A 137 16.03 10.26 16.69
CA SER A 137 15.45 10.66 17.96
C SER A 137 13.93 10.74 17.84
N GLU A 138 13.25 10.84 19.00
CA GLU A 138 11.82 11.08 19.06
C GLU A 138 11.40 12.40 18.39
N GLU A 139 12.22 13.44 18.48
CA GLU A 139 11.89 14.73 17.88
C GLU A 139 12.04 14.69 16.36
N ASP A 140 13.11 14.06 15.84
CA ASP A 140 13.28 13.86 14.40
C ASP A 140 12.11 13.05 13.81
N ALA A 141 11.58 12.08 14.57
CA ALA A 141 10.40 11.32 14.20
C ALA A 141 9.13 12.19 14.14
N LYS A 142 8.94 13.11 15.09
CA LYS A 142 7.81 14.05 15.05
C LYS A 142 7.94 15.04 13.91
N ASP A 143 9.15 15.53 13.63
CA ASP A 143 9.40 16.42 12.50
C ASP A 143 9.15 15.72 11.16
N GLY A 144 9.55 14.45 11.03
CA GLY A 144 9.20 13.62 9.88
C GLY A 144 7.69 13.46 9.70
N ALA A 145 6.94 13.24 10.80
CA ALA A 145 5.48 13.13 10.74
C ALA A 145 4.82 14.44 10.28
N ARG A 146 5.30 15.60 10.77
CA ARG A 146 4.85 16.91 10.31
C ARG A 146 5.16 17.11 8.83
N LEU A 147 6.36 16.72 8.37
CA LEU A 147 6.74 16.80 6.95
C LEU A 147 5.79 15.98 6.06
N MET A 148 5.51 14.72 6.42
CA MET A 148 4.58 13.87 5.69
C MET A 148 3.17 14.46 5.67
N TRP A 149 2.69 14.96 6.80
CA TRP A 149 1.37 15.58 6.91
C TRP A 149 1.25 16.87 6.07
N GLU A 150 2.25 17.74 6.09
CA GLU A 150 2.26 18.97 5.29
C GLU A 150 2.36 18.68 3.78
N THR A 151 3.02 17.59 3.41
CA THR A 151 3.22 17.16 2.01
C THR A 151 1.98 16.47 1.44
N PHE A 152 1.36 15.56 2.19
CA PHE A 152 0.33 14.63 1.69
C PHE A 152 -1.05 14.75 2.36
N GLY A 153 -1.13 15.39 3.53
CA GLY A 153 -2.39 15.70 4.20
C GLY A 153 -3.08 16.94 3.61
N PRO A 154 -4.15 17.45 4.25
CA PRO A 154 -4.90 18.62 3.80
C PRO A 154 -4.02 19.84 3.54
N LYS A 155 -4.25 20.47 2.38
CA LYS A 155 -3.53 21.69 2.01
C LYS A 155 -3.87 22.82 2.99
N LYS A 156 -2.83 23.36 3.62
CA LYS A 156 -2.93 24.57 4.43
C LYS A 156 -2.69 25.82 3.58
N GLU A 157 -3.58 26.81 3.72
CA GLU A 157 -3.43 28.10 3.04
C GLU A 157 -2.10 28.77 3.40
N GLY A 158 -1.38 29.26 2.40
CA GLY A 158 -0.06 29.88 2.58
C GLY A 158 1.09 28.91 2.87
N SER A 159 0.85 27.59 2.89
CA SER A 159 1.91 26.59 2.98
C SER A 159 2.86 26.67 1.78
N LYS A 160 4.13 26.36 2.03
CA LYS A 160 5.18 26.23 1.02
C LYS A 160 5.67 24.78 0.88
N ALA A 161 4.99 23.83 1.52
CA ALA A 161 5.31 22.41 1.40
C ALA A 161 5.28 22.00 -0.08
N PHE A 162 6.23 21.14 -0.46
CA PHE A 162 6.13 20.48 -1.76
C PHE A 162 4.91 19.57 -1.76
N ARG A 163 4.17 19.55 -2.86
CA ARG A 163 2.90 18.82 -2.95
C ARG A 163 2.89 17.98 -4.22
N PRO A 164 3.35 16.72 -4.13
CA PRO A 164 3.57 15.88 -5.31
C PRO A 164 2.28 15.52 -6.03
N PHE A 165 1.15 15.55 -5.32
CA PHE A 165 -0.18 15.25 -5.87
C PHE A 165 -1.04 16.51 -6.03
N GLY A 166 -0.43 17.69 -6.04
CA GLY A 166 -1.17 18.95 -6.05
C GLY A 166 -1.96 19.16 -4.76
N ASP A 167 -3.20 19.64 -4.87
CA ASP A 167 -3.99 20.09 -3.73
C ASP A 167 -4.75 18.97 -3.01
N VAL A 168 -4.82 17.75 -3.59
CA VAL A 168 -5.52 16.61 -2.99
C VAL A 168 -4.84 16.15 -1.70
N ALA A 169 -5.64 15.68 -0.75
CA ALA A 169 -5.19 15.08 0.50
C ALA A 169 -5.48 13.58 0.48
N LEU A 170 -4.51 12.78 0.92
CA LEU A 170 -4.71 11.35 1.08
C LEU A 170 -5.62 11.06 2.28
N ASP A 171 -6.23 9.87 2.28
CA ASP A 171 -7.08 9.41 3.38
C ASP A 171 -6.26 8.84 4.54
N GLY A 172 -4.92 8.87 4.47
CA GLY A 172 -4.07 8.40 5.56
C GLY A 172 -2.75 7.81 5.11
N PHE A 173 -2.13 7.07 6.02
CA PHE A 173 -0.83 6.43 5.82
C PHE A 173 -0.89 4.97 6.24
N ASP A 174 -0.15 4.14 5.51
CA ASP A 174 0.09 2.75 5.82
C ASP A 174 1.57 2.54 6.16
N PHE A 175 1.85 1.70 7.16
CA PHE A 175 3.21 1.35 7.56
C PHE A 175 3.52 -0.08 7.11
N ASP A 176 4.38 -0.23 6.10
CA ASP A 176 4.80 -1.51 5.55
C ASP A 176 6.31 -1.69 5.75
N PHE A 177 6.75 -1.76 7.01
CA PHE A 177 8.16 -1.94 7.29
C PHE A 177 8.53 -3.43 7.26
N GLU A 178 9.45 -3.81 6.38
CA GLU A 178 9.93 -5.19 6.25
C GLU A 178 11.33 -5.42 6.85
N ALA A 179 11.90 -4.37 7.45
CA ALA A 179 13.18 -4.39 8.13
C ALA A 179 13.13 -3.57 9.43
N ASN A 180 14.12 -3.76 10.30
CA ASN A 180 14.18 -3.03 11.56
C ASN A 180 14.24 -1.52 11.33
N VAL A 181 13.29 -0.80 11.93
CA VAL A 181 13.19 0.66 11.95
C VAL A 181 13.25 1.18 13.38
N GLN A 182 13.65 2.44 13.56
CA GLN A 182 13.79 3.08 14.88
C GLN A 182 12.84 4.28 15.02
N HIS A 183 12.29 4.44 16.23
CA HIS A 183 11.45 5.59 16.61
C HIS A 183 10.19 5.76 15.75
N MET A 184 9.59 4.66 15.31
CA MET A 184 8.38 4.71 14.49
C MET A 184 7.11 4.95 15.31
N ALA A 185 7.07 4.52 16.57
CA ALA A 185 5.93 4.83 17.43
C ALA A 185 5.71 6.35 17.65
N PRO A 186 6.74 7.17 17.94
CA PRO A 186 6.61 8.63 17.97
C PRO A 186 6.13 9.24 16.65
N PHE A 187 6.69 8.80 15.52
CA PHE A 187 6.30 9.26 14.19
C PHE A 187 4.81 9.00 13.92
N ALA A 188 4.36 7.76 14.10
CA ALA A 188 2.98 7.37 13.87
C ALA A 188 2.00 8.06 14.84
N ASN A 189 2.39 8.28 16.10
CA ASN A 189 1.57 9.03 17.05
C ASN A 189 1.43 10.51 16.71
N GLU A 190 2.49 11.13 16.20
CA GLU A 190 2.40 12.52 15.76
C GLU A 190 1.50 12.63 14.54
N LEU A 191 1.58 11.70 13.57
CA LEU A 191 0.62 11.62 12.46
C LEU A 191 -0.82 11.50 12.99
N ARG A 192 -1.08 10.60 13.94
CA ARG A 192 -2.42 10.46 14.55
C ARG A 192 -2.88 11.75 15.23
N SER A 193 -1.98 12.44 15.93
CA SER A 193 -2.26 13.71 16.59
C SER A 193 -2.65 14.79 15.57
N LEU A 194 -1.90 14.88 14.46
CA LEU A 194 -2.16 15.82 13.36
C LEU A 194 -3.49 15.54 12.67
N MET A 195 -3.79 14.26 12.40
CA MET A 195 -5.10 13.83 11.85
C MET A 195 -6.26 14.23 12.75
N LYS A 196 -6.11 14.06 14.07
CA LYS A 196 -7.16 14.42 15.04
C LYS A 196 -7.34 15.94 15.19
N ALA A 197 -6.26 16.70 14.97
CA ALA A 197 -6.28 18.15 15.02
C ALA A 197 -6.82 18.78 13.73
N ASP A 198 -7.00 18.00 12.66
CA ASP A 198 -7.49 18.49 11.39
C ASP A 198 -8.97 18.92 11.45
N GLU A 199 -9.28 20.03 10.78
CA GLU A 199 -10.61 20.64 10.81
C GLU A 199 -11.40 20.41 9.50
N SER A 200 -10.81 19.73 8.50
CA SER A 200 -11.45 19.50 7.19
C SER A 200 -12.65 18.54 7.26
N LYS A 201 -12.80 17.81 8.37
CA LYS A 201 -13.78 16.73 8.60
C LYS A 201 -13.58 15.51 7.69
N GLN A 202 -12.49 15.44 6.93
CA GLN A 202 -12.09 14.21 6.25
C GLN A 202 -11.72 13.15 7.29
N GLN A 203 -12.10 11.91 7.01
CA GLN A 203 -11.71 10.77 7.83
C GLN A 203 -10.32 10.31 7.41
N PHE A 204 -9.40 10.19 8.38
CA PHE A 204 -8.04 9.71 8.13
C PHE A 204 -7.76 8.40 8.85
N TYR A 205 -6.96 7.55 8.20
CA TYR A 205 -6.58 6.24 8.69
C TYR A 205 -5.07 6.10 8.91
N LEU A 206 -4.71 5.34 9.93
CA LEU A 206 -3.38 4.75 10.06
C LEU A 206 -3.53 3.23 10.03
N THR A 207 -2.81 2.61 9.11
CA THR A 207 -2.78 1.15 8.95
C THR A 207 -1.35 0.63 9.02
N ALA A 208 -1.20 -0.68 9.13
CA ALA A 208 0.11 -1.33 9.06
C ALA A 208 0.04 -2.70 8.38
N ALA A 209 1.17 -3.16 7.85
CA ALA A 209 1.29 -4.39 7.08
C ALA A 209 2.30 -5.37 7.71
N PRO A 210 2.13 -5.82 8.97
CA PRO A 210 3.07 -6.75 9.57
C PRO A 210 3.13 -8.08 8.83
N GLN A 211 4.24 -8.78 8.92
CA GLN A 211 4.32 -10.18 8.49
C GLN A 211 3.62 -11.10 9.51
N CYS A 212 3.21 -12.30 9.07
CA CYS A 212 2.47 -13.20 9.96
C CYS A 212 3.22 -13.71 11.21
N PRO A 213 4.57 -13.84 11.26
CA PRO A 213 5.25 -14.24 12.49
C PRO A 213 4.99 -13.22 13.60
N TYR A 214 4.48 -13.69 14.74
CA TYR A 214 4.14 -12.81 15.85
C TYR A 214 5.12 -13.01 17.03
N PRO A 215 5.56 -11.92 17.69
CA PRO A 215 5.35 -10.53 17.30
C PRO A 215 6.15 -10.17 16.05
N ASP A 216 5.54 -9.39 15.16
CA ASP A 216 6.25 -8.81 14.01
C ASP A 216 7.41 -7.94 14.51
N GLN A 217 8.59 -8.05 13.89
CA GLN A 217 9.78 -7.36 14.40
C GLN A 217 9.97 -5.94 13.90
N ALA A 218 9.50 -5.64 12.70
CA ALA A 218 9.68 -4.34 12.07
C ALA A 218 8.65 -3.34 12.61
N ASP A 219 7.39 -3.77 12.69
CA ASP A 219 6.26 -2.94 13.13
C ASP A 219 5.96 -3.03 14.63
N LYS A 220 6.73 -3.81 15.43
CA LYS A 220 6.44 -4.00 16.88
C LYS A 220 6.24 -2.71 17.65
N GLU A 221 7.01 -1.65 17.36
CA GLU A 221 6.89 -0.39 18.08
C GLU A 221 5.53 0.27 17.81
N ILE A 222 5.05 0.18 16.56
CA ILE A 222 3.75 0.70 16.15
C ILE A 222 2.64 -0.18 16.75
N LEU A 223 2.72 -1.50 16.57
CA LEU A 223 1.64 -2.44 16.89
C LEU A 223 1.47 -2.69 18.38
N ASN A 224 2.58 -2.78 19.12
CA ASN A 224 2.58 -3.10 20.55
C ASN A 224 2.86 -1.88 21.43
N GLY A 225 3.01 -0.70 20.80
CA GLY A 225 3.24 0.56 21.46
C GLY A 225 1.97 1.41 21.61
N PRO A 226 2.14 2.72 21.83
CA PRO A 226 1.04 3.65 22.10
C PRO A 226 0.19 4.04 20.88
N VAL A 227 0.47 3.52 19.68
CA VAL A 227 -0.13 4.00 18.44
C VAL A 227 -1.55 3.46 18.28
N TYR A 228 -2.50 4.35 18.00
CA TYR A 228 -3.86 3.96 17.63
C TYR A 228 -3.92 3.66 16.13
N ILE A 229 -3.90 2.37 15.78
CA ILE A 229 -4.01 1.84 14.41
C ILE A 229 -5.45 1.42 14.14
N ASP A 230 -5.98 1.77 12.96
CA ASP A 230 -7.37 1.49 12.58
C ASP A 230 -7.55 0.06 12.07
N ALA A 231 -6.62 -0.38 11.21
CA ALA A 231 -6.59 -1.72 10.65
C ALA A 231 -5.15 -2.17 10.37
N ILE A 232 -4.93 -3.47 10.36
CA ILE A 232 -3.70 -4.08 9.88
C ILE A 232 -4.03 -5.10 8.80
N TRP A 233 -3.17 -5.26 7.80
CA TRP A 233 -3.24 -6.35 6.82
C TRP A 233 -2.01 -7.24 6.95
N VAL A 234 -2.15 -8.27 7.79
CA VAL A 234 -1.07 -9.21 8.11
C VAL A 234 -0.70 -10.00 6.85
N GLN A 235 0.57 -9.94 6.46
CA GLN A 235 1.09 -10.64 5.29
C GLN A 235 1.21 -12.14 5.59
N PHE A 236 0.15 -12.90 5.30
CA PHE A 236 0.10 -14.36 5.46
C PHE A 236 0.72 -15.08 4.25
N TYR A 237 1.96 -14.71 3.92
CA TYR A 237 2.77 -15.30 2.86
C TYR A 237 4.27 -15.09 3.12
N ASN A 238 5.13 -15.69 2.30
CA ASN A 238 6.60 -15.69 2.49
C ASN A 238 7.11 -16.21 3.85
N ASN A 239 6.22 -16.77 4.68
CA ASN A 239 6.49 -17.20 6.05
C ASN A 239 5.76 -18.51 6.36
N TYR A 240 6.17 -19.16 7.45
CA TYR A 240 5.65 -20.47 7.90
C TYR A 240 4.13 -20.42 8.20
N CYS A 241 3.65 -19.28 8.71
CA CYS A 241 2.27 -19.01 9.06
C CYS A 241 1.37 -18.55 7.89
N GLY A 242 1.80 -18.74 6.64
CA GLY A 242 1.03 -18.29 5.47
C GLY A 242 -0.30 -19.01 5.25
N VAL A 243 -1.20 -18.44 4.42
CA VAL A 243 -2.51 -19.04 4.13
C VAL A 243 -2.42 -20.44 3.50
N ASN A 244 -1.31 -20.74 2.82
CA ASN A 244 -1.04 -22.05 2.24
C ASN A 244 -0.77 -23.15 3.28
N THR A 245 -0.56 -22.80 4.55
CA THR A 245 -0.41 -23.74 5.67
C THR A 245 -1.69 -23.87 6.50
N PHE A 246 -2.79 -23.27 6.04
CA PHE A 246 -4.09 -23.42 6.67
C PHE A 246 -4.54 -24.88 6.74
N ASN A 247 -5.04 -25.26 7.91
CA ASN A 247 -5.74 -26.51 8.13
C ASN A 247 -6.92 -26.24 9.07
N SER A 248 -8.07 -26.86 8.80
CA SER A 248 -9.25 -26.76 9.68
C SER A 248 -8.99 -27.33 11.08
N ASP A 249 -8.04 -28.27 11.19
CA ASP A 249 -7.48 -28.71 12.46
C ASP A 249 -6.23 -27.88 12.76
N SER A 250 -6.36 -26.90 13.65
CA SER A 250 -5.28 -25.97 13.99
C SER A 250 -4.04 -26.63 14.58
N SER A 251 -4.14 -27.87 15.08
CA SER A 251 -2.96 -28.63 15.52
C SER A 251 -2.06 -29.12 14.37
N ARG A 252 -2.52 -28.93 13.12
CA ARG A 252 -1.89 -29.43 11.89
C ARG A 252 -1.59 -28.35 10.85
N GLY A 253 -1.92 -27.10 11.15
CA GLY A 253 -1.65 -25.94 10.31
C GLY A 253 -0.84 -24.90 11.07
N GLU A 254 -0.14 -24.04 10.34
CA GLU A 254 0.69 -22.99 10.94
C GLU A 254 0.07 -21.59 10.76
N TYR A 255 -1.02 -21.48 9.99
CA TYR A 255 -1.80 -20.25 9.85
C TYR A 255 -2.30 -19.74 11.21
N ASN A 256 -1.80 -18.57 11.64
CA ASN A 256 -1.90 -18.10 13.01
C ASN A 256 -2.81 -16.86 13.20
N PHE A 257 -3.89 -16.72 12.42
CA PHE A 257 -4.81 -15.57 12.58
C PHE A 257 -5.37 -15.43 14.01
N GLU A 258 -5.57 -16.53 14.73
CA GLU A 258 -5.99 -16.51 16.14
C GLU A 258 -5.02 -15.74 17.04
N GLU A 259 -3.73 -15.77 16.74
CA GLU A 259 -2.71 -15.01 17.48
C GLU A 259 -2.87 -13.50 17.25
N TRP A 260 -3.15 -13.12 15.99
CA TRP A 260 -3.44 -11.73 15.62
C TRP A 260 -4.79 -11.23 16.16
N ASP A 261 -5.81 -12.08 16.23
CA ASP A 261 -7.08 -11.76 16.91
C ASP A 261 -6.87 -11.54 18.42
N ASN A 262 -6.03 -12.37 19.04
CA ASN A 262 -5.63 -12.18 20.44
C ASN A 262 -4.85 -10.87 20.64
N TRP A 263 -3.93 -10.53 19.73
CA TRP A 263 -3.24 -9.23 19.74
C TRP A 263 -4.24 -8.07 19.65
N ALA A 264 -5.18 -8.12 18.70
CA ALA A 264 -6.19 -7.07 18.51
C ALA A 264 -6.98 -6.81 19.81
N LYS A 265 -7.37 -7.88 20.51
CA LYS A 265 -8.17 -7.80 21.74
C LYS A 265 -7.34 -7.40 22.97
N THR A 266 -6.11 -7.88 23.09
CA THR A 266 -5.36 -7.81 24.35
C THR A 266 -4.23 -6.79 24.34
N VAL A 267 -3.59 -6.57 23.18
CA VAL A 267 -2.37 -5.75 23.06
C VAL A 267 -2.64 -4.41 22.37
N SER A 268 -3.31 -4.41 21.21
CA SER A 268 -3.53 -3.18 20.41
C SER A 268 -4.09 -2.02 21.22
N ASN A 269 -3.62 -0.79 20.99
CA ASN A 269 -4.18 0.39 21.64
C ASN A 269 -5.63 0.68 21.17
N ASN A 270 -5.96 0.28 19.94
CA ASN A 270 -7.33 0.27 19.43
C ASN A 270 -7.94 -1.14 19.61
N LYS A 271 -8.91 -1.28 20.52
CA LYS A 271 -9.58 -2.58 20.77
C LYS A 271 -10.59 -2.98 19.69
N ASP A 272 -10.91 -2.05 18.79
CA ASP A 272 -11.77 -2.27 17.63
C ASP A 272 -10.94 -2.38 16.34
N VAL A 273 -9.61 -2.54 16.45
CA VAL A 273 -8.72 -2.69 15.29
C VAL A 273 -9.14 -3.88 14.43
N LYS A 274 -9.10 -3.69 13.11
CA LYS A 274 -9.37 -4.76 12.15
C LYS A 274 -8.10 -5.47 11.71
N VAL A 275 -8.17 -6.79 11.60
CA VAL A 275 -7.12 -7.66 11.10
C VAL A 275 -7.59 -8.22 9.75
N ILE A 276 -6.87 -7.87 8.69
CA ILE A 276 -7.15 -8.21 7.30
C ILE A 276 -6.14 -9.28 6.86
N ILE A 277 -6.59 -10.29 6.11
CA ILE A 277 -5.72 -11.37 5.61
C ILE A 277 -4.98 -10.86 4.38
N GLY A 278 -3.67 -10.62 4.49
CA GLY A 278 -2.80 -10.33 3.34
C GLY A 278 -2.44 -11.58 2.57
N VAL A 279 -2.68 -11.59 1.25
CA VAL A 279 -2.40 -12.71 0.35
C VAL A 279 -1.67 -12.28 -0.93
N PRO A 280 -0.83 -13.16 -1.52
CA PRO A 280 -0.35 -12.95 -2.88
C PRO A 280 -1.51 -13.15 -3.86
N ALA A 281 -1.70 -12.20 -4.78
CA ALA A 281 -2.83 -12.25 -5.71
C ALA A 281 -2.59 -13.20 -6.90
N PHE A 282 -1.34 -13.61 -7.12
CA PHE A 282 -0.98 -14.57 -8.16
C PHE A 282 0.25 -15.41 -7.78
N THR A 283 0.55 -16.44 -8.58
CA THR A 283 1.64 -17.40 -8.32
C THR A 283 3.04 -16.77 -8.29
N THR A 284 3.21 -15.60 -8.92
CA THR A 284 4.48 -14.86 -8.98
C THR A 284 4.52 -13.65 -8.05
N ALA A 285 3.45 -13.39 -7.30
CA ALA A 285 3.35 -12.20 -6.44
C ALA A 285 4.19 -12.29 -5.17
N ALA A 286 4.47 -13.51 -4.71
CA ALA A 286 5.31 -13.78 -3.56
C ALA A 286 6.16 -15.04 -3.82
N SER A 287 7.19 -15.26 -2.99
CA SER A 287 8.02 -16.47 -3.08
C SER A 287 7.24 -17.72 -2.67
N THR A 288 6.40 -17.61 -1.64
CA THR A 288 5.49 -18.65 -1.17
C THR A 288 4.18 -18.04 -0.68
N GLY A 289 3.12 -18.82 -0.54
CA GLY A 289 1.87 -18.36 0.07
C GLY A 289 0.66 -18.28 -0.85
N TYR A 290 0.86 -18.20 -2.18
CA TYR A 290 -0.26 -18.18 -3.11
C TYR A 290 -1.10 -19.45 -3.01
N ILE A 291 -2.41 -19.28 -2.88
CA ILE A 291 -3.42 -20.32 -3.05
C ILE A 291 -4.53 -19.80 -3.97
N PRO A 292 -5.19 -20.66 -4.78
CA PRO A 292 -6.33 -20.25 -5.58
C PRO A 292 -7.50 -19.74 -4.71
N ALA A 293 -8.37 -18.90 -5.28
CA ALA A 293 -9.53 -18.34 -4.57
C ALA A 293 -10.44 -19.43 -3.95
N SER A 294 -10.59 -20.59 -4.59
CA SER A 294 -11.37 -21.74 -4.08
C SER A 294 -10.75 -22.47 -2.88
N GLN A 295 -9.47 -22.23 -2.59
CA GLN A 295 -8.85 -22.66 -1.33
C GLN A 295 -8.89 -21.55 -0.30
N LEU A 296 -8.69 -20.31 -0.76
CA LEU A 296 -8.81 -19.12 0.09
C LEU A 296 -10.22 -18.97 0.67
N ASP A 297 -11.28 -19.42 -0.02
CA ASP A 297 -12.65 -19.42 0.50
C ASP A 297 -12.75 -20.12 1.87
N LYS A 298 -12.00 -21.21 2.06
CA LYS A 298 -12.02 -22.01 3.30
C LYS A 298 -11.28 -21.32 4.43
N VAL A 299 -10.21 -20.60 4.08
CA VAL A 299 -9.46 -19.78 5.04
C VAL A 299 -10.36 -18.63 5.49
N ILE A 300 -11.01 -17.94 4.55
CA ILE A 300 -11.95 -16.84 4.84
C ILE A 300 -13.11 -17.35 5.71
N GLU A 301 -13.73 -18.48 5.35
CA GLU A 301 -14.84 -19.08 6.11
C GLU A 301 -14.43 -19.41 7.55
N TYR A 302 -13.26 -20.01 7.73
CA TYR A 302 -12.70 -20.25 9.07
C TYR A 302 -12.45 -18.95 9.84
N THR A 303 -11.88 -17.93 9.19
CA THR A 303 -11.46 -16.69 9.83
C THR A 303 -12.63 -15.78 10.22
N LYS A 304 -13.80 -15.91 9.55
CA LYS A 304 -15.03 -15.18 9.91
C LYS A 304 -15.51 -15.38 11.35
N LYS A 305 -15.03 -16.42 12.06
CA LYS A 305 -15.34 -16.63 13.48
C LYS A 305 -14.65 -15.62 14.43
N PHE A 306 -13.62 -14.92 13.96
CA PHE A 306 -12.86 -13.95 14.76
C PHE A 306 -13.41 -12.54 14.57
N GLU A 307 -13.76 -11.88 15.67
CA GLU A 307 -14.40 -10.54 15.67
C GLU A 307 -13.51 -9.43 15.07
N SER A 308 -12.18 -9.59 15.18
CA SER A 308 -11.22 -8.67 14.58
C SER A 308 -11.12 -8.79 13.07
N PHE A 309 -11.67 -9.84 12.45
CA PHE A 309 -11.56 -10.04 11.01
C PHE A 309 -12.17 -8.87 10.21
N GLY A 310 -11.36 -8.31 9.31
CA GLY A 310 -11.72 -7.11 8.53
C GLY A 310 -11.87 -7.32 7.02
N GLY A 311 -11.39 -8.45 6.48
CA GLY A 311 -11.41 -8.72 5.04
C GLY A 311 -10.10 -9.29 4.47
N VAL A 312 -9.80 -9.01 3.20
CA VAL A 312 -8.61 -9.53 2.49
C VAL A 312 -7.82 -8.39 1.85
N MET A 313 -6.49 -8.45 1.99
CA MET A 313 -5.53 -7.60 1.28
C MET A 313 -4.81 -8.40 0.21
N MET A 314 -4.57 -7.79 -0.95
CA MET A 314 -3.92 -8.42 -2.09
C MET A 314 -2.65 -7.69 -2.47
N TRP A 315 -1.55 -8.44 -2.52
CA TRP A 315 -0.31 -8.03 -3.15
C TRP A 315 -0.23 -8.61 -4.57
N ASP A 316 -0.34 -7.84 -5.65
CA ASP A 316 -0.76 -6.44 -5.79
C ASP A 316 -1.81 -6.32 -6.91
N ALA A 317 -2.20 -5.09 -7.28
CA ALA A 317 -3.20 -4.82 -8.33
C ALA A 317 -2.88 -5.48 -9.68
N THR A 318 -1.63 -5.43 -10.14
CA THR A 318 -1.25 -6.01 -11.44
C THR A 318 -1.31 -7.54 -11.42
N GLN A 319 -0.95 -8.15 -10.29
CA GLN A 319 -1.03 -9.59 -10.09
C GLN A 319 -2.49 -10.04 -9.99
N ALA A 320 -3.31 -9.28 -9.25
CA ALA A 320 -4.73 -9.56 -9.08
C ALA A 320 -5.50 -9.47 -10.41
N TYR A 321 -5.19 -8.46 -11.23
CA TYR A 321 -5.78 -8.30 -12.56
C TYR A 321 -5.20 -9.29 -13.58
N GLY A 322 -3.94 -9.69 -13.42
CA GLY A 322 -3.33 -10.79 -14.18
C GLY A 322 -3.98 -12.14 -13.89
N ASN A 323 -4.53 -12.32 -12.68
CA ASN A 323 -5.28 -13.49 -12.23
C ASN A 323 -6.78 -13.29 -12.42
N GLU A 324 -7.23 -13.37 -13.67
CA GLU A 324 -8.61 -13.10 -14.08
C GLU A 324 -9.65 -13.78 -13.16
N GLY A 325 -10.50 -12.96 -12.50
CA GLY A 325 -11.56 -13.42 -11.60
C GLY A 325 -11.18 -13.49 -10.12
N PHE A 326 -9.90 -13.38 -9.75
CA PHE A 326 -9.46 -13.55 -8.36
C PHE A 326 -10.12 -12.56 -7.39
N ILE A 327 -10.15 -11.26 -7.72
CA ILE A 327 -10.79 -10.23 -6.89
C ILE A 327 -12.29 -10.54 -6.68
N LYS A 328 -13.00 -10.84 -7.77
CA LYS A 328 -14.43 -11.19 -7.76
C LYS A 328 -14.74 -12.42 -6.91
N ASP A 329 -13.92 -13.47 -7.02
CA ASP A 329 -14.11 -14.70 -6.26
C ASP A 329 -13.84 -14.49 -4.76
N VAL A 330 -12.85 -13.65 -4.42
CA VAL A 330 -12.61 -13.24 -3.02
C VAL A 330 -13.76 -12.40 -2.49
N ARG A 331 -14.24 -11.41 -3.26
CA ARG A 331 -15.43 -10.61 -2.91
C ARG A 331 -16.62 -11.51 -2.61
N LYS A 332 -16.89 -12.48 -3.48
CA LYS A 332 -17.96 -13.46 -3.27
C LYS A 332 -17.80 -14.26 -1.98
N SER A 333 -16.56 -14.60 -1.62
CA SER A 333 -16.25 -15.34 -0.37
C SER A 333 -16.46 -14.47 0.87
N LEU A 334 -16.15 -13.17 0.80
CA LEU A 334 -16.37 -12.20 1.87
C LEU A 334 -17.86 -11.88 2.06
N GLY A 335 -18.58 -11.68 0.95
CA GLY A 335 -19.93 -11.09 0.91
C GLY A 335 -19.89 -9.70 0.27
N PRO A 336 -21.07 -9.09 0.02
CA PRO A 336 -21.13 -7.72 -0.50
C PRO A 336 -20.41 -6.76 0.46
N ALA A 337 -19.89 -5.67 -0.08
CA ALA A 337 -19.48 -4.55 0.77
C ALA A 337 -20.70 -4.07 1.59
N ASN A 338 -20.48 -3.71 2.85
CA ASN A 338 -21.48 -2.97 3.60
C ASN A 338 -21.49 -1.54 3.04
N ASP A 339 -22.17 -1.34 1.92
CA ASP A 339 -22.48 -0.01 1.44
C ASP A 339 -23.47 0.57 2.45
N SER A 340 -22.94 1.35 3.39
CA SER A 340 -23.74 2.07 4.37
C SER A 340 -24.46 3.20 3.64
N ASP A 341 -25.46 2.84 2.83
CA ASP A 341 -26.54 3.75 2.51
C ASP A 341 -27.27 4.02 3.83
N ASN A 342 -27.42 5.30 4.13
CA ASN A 342 -27.91 5.80 5.40
C ASN A 342 -29.35 5.32 5.59
N GLY A 343 -29.51 4.16 6.24
CA GLY A 343 -30.78 3.57 6.56
C GLY A 343 -31.61 4.56 7.37
N THR A 344 -32.60 5.17 6.72
CA THR A 344 -33.71 5.81 7.41
C THR A 344 -34.28 4.78 8.38
N ASN A 345 -34.13 5.04 9.67
CA ASN A 345 -34.85 4.34 10.73
C ASN A 345 -36.35 4.35 10.41
N GLU A 346 -36.87 3.28 9.83
CA GLU A 346 -38.28 2.94 10.03
C GLU A 346 -38.40 2.30 11.40
N ASP A 347 -38.64 3.18 12.37
CA ASP A 347 -39.16 2.88 13.70
C ASP A 347 -40.42 2.01 13.54
N ASN A 348 -40.27 0.71 13.80
CA ASN A 348 -41.39 -0.24 13.79
C ASN A 348 -42.16 -0.08 15.11
N GLY A 349 -42.86 1.04 15.21
CA GLY A 349 -43.81 1.34 16.27
C GLY A 349 -45.02 0.43 16.13
N THR A 350 -45.07 -0.62 16.95
CA THR A 350 -46.26 -1.42 17.18
C THR A 350 -47.39 -0.55 17.72
N ASN A 351 -48.47 -0.41 16.97
CA ASN A 351 -49.79 -0.12 17.52
C ASN A 351 -50.88 -0.84 16.73
N GLU A 352 -51.74 -1.50 17.49
CA GLU A 352 -52.91 -2.27 17.11
C GLU A 352 -53.87 -1.45 16.23
N ASP A 353 -54.39 -2.04 15.16
CA ASP A 353 -55.81 -1.90 14.86
C ASP A 353 -56.37 -3.19 14.25
N ASN A 354 -57.57 -3.49 14.71
CA ASN A 354 -58.29 -4.75 14.66
C ASN A 354 -59.34 -4.60 13.55
N GLY A 355 -59.11 -5.22 12.38
CA GLY A 355 -59.98 -5.07 11.22
C GLY A 355 -60.15 -6.37 10.46
N THR A 356 -61.27 -7.04 10.71
CA THR A 356 -61.75 -8.26 10.06
C THR A 356 -62.10 -8.01 8.58
N ASN A 357 -61.68 -8.92 7.69
CA ASN A 357 -62.58 -9.57 6.72
C ASN A 357 -61.85 -10.64 5.87
N GLU A 358 -62.44 -11.82 5.88
CA GLU A 358 -62.27 -12.89 4.89
C GLU A 358 -62.79 -12.41 3.51
N ASP A 359 -62.10 -12.75 2.42
CA ASP A 359 -62.74 -13.52 1.34
C ASP A 359 -61.68 -14.12 0.37
N ASN A 360 -62.03 -15.31 -0.09
CA ASN A 360 -61.41 -16.21 -1.03
C ASN A 360 -61.29 -15.63 -2.46
N GLY A 361 -60.32 -16.13 -3.23
CA GLY A 361 -60.35 -15.92 -4.68
C GLY A 361 -59.11 -16.41 -5.42
N THR A 362 -59.06 -17.72 -5.67
CA THR A 362 -58.19 -18.39 -6.65
C THR A 362 -58.31 -17.78 -8.06
N ASN A 363 -57.20 -17.65 -8.78
CA ASN A 363 -57.06 -18.17 -10.15
C ASN A 363 -55.61 -18.08 -10.66
N GLU A 364 -55.10 -19.25 -11.06
CA GLU A 364 -54.02 -19.42 -12.03
C GLU A 364 -54.48 -18.91 -13.41
N ASP A 365 -53.58 -18.30 -14.20
CA ASP A 365 -53.18 -18.84 -15.51
C ASP A 365 -52.02 -18.00 -16.12
N ASN A 366 -51.24 -18.72 -16.91
CA ASN A 366 -50.05 -18.37 -17.67
C ASN A 366 -50.19 -17.20 -18.65
N GLY A 367 -49.05 -16.56 -18.91
CA GLY A 367 -48.86 -15.72 -20.08
C GLY A 367 -47.39 -15.37 -20.23
N THR A 368 -46.63 -16.25 -20.90
CA THR A 368 -45.34 -15.93 -21.53
C THR A 368 -45.57 -14.87 -22.59
N ASP A 369 -44.79 -13.79 -22.58
CA ASP A 369 -44.55 -12.99 -23.79
C ASP A 369 -43.17 -12.33 -23.79
N GLU A 370 -42.67 -12.25 -25.02
CA GLU A 370 -41.29 -12.09 -25.45
C GLU A 370 -40.68 -10.72 -25.14
N ALA A 371 -39.37 -10.75 -24.86
CA ALA A 371 -38.51 -9.58 -24.77
C ALA A 371 -38.39 -8.88 -26.13
N LYS A 372 -38.61 -7.56 -26.14
CA LYS A 372 -38.27 -6.68 -27.26
C LYS A 372 -36.98 -5.94 -26.96
N ASP A 373 -36.12 -6.06 -27.96
CA ASP A 373 -34.89 -5.36 -28.27
C ASP A 373 -35.09 -3.83 -28.30
N ASP A 374 -34.21 -3.08 -27.64
CA ASP A 374 -34.00 -1.66 -27.92
C ASP A 374 -32.49 -1.40 -28.06
N ASN A 375 -32.11 -1.08 -29.30
CA ASN A 375 -30.84 -0.52 -29.72
C ASN A 375 -30.63 0.86 -29.09
N ASP A 376 -29.43 1.15 -28.61
CA ASP A 376 -28.98 2.53 -28.43
C ASP A 376 -27.60 2.79 -29.08
N ASP A 377 -27.56 3.97 -29.68
CA ASP A 377 -26.60 4.49 -30.66
C ASP A 377 -25.14 4.56 -30.20
N PHE A 378 -24.23 4.10 -31.06
CA PHE A 378 -22.78 4.20 -30.91
C PHE A 378 -22.25 5.46 -31.63
N ILE A 379 -21.96 6.54 -30.89
CA ILE A 379 -21.28 7.73 -31.41
C ILE A 379 -19.76 7.52 -31.39
N VAL A 380 -19.17 7.38 -32.58
CA VAL A 380 -17.72 7.29 -32.80
C VAL A 380 -17.11 8.70 -32.89
N PHE A 381 -16.29 9.09 -31.91
CA PHE A 381 -15.39 10.25 -32.05
C PHE A 381 -14.02 9.80 -32.57
N GLN A 382 -13.76 10.04 -33.86
CA GLN A 382 -12.43 9.91 -34.46
C GLN A 382 -11.57 11.14 -34.14
N TYR A 383 -10.52 10.97 -33.35
CA TYR A 383 -9.50 12.00 -33.15
C TYR A 383 -8.47 12.00 -34.29
N HIS A 384 -8.39 13.12 -35.01
CA HIS A 384 -7.33 13.41 -35.98
C HIS A 384 -6.07 13.94 -35.27
N LYS A 385 -4.93 13.32 -35.56
CA LYS A 385 -3.61 13.72 -35.06
C LYS A 385 -3.05 14.90 -35.88
N PRO A 386 -2.60 16.01 -35.26
CA PRO A 386 -1.85 17.03 -35.99
C PRO A 386 -0.39 16.62 -36.17
N GLN A 387 0.09 16.81 -37.40
CA GLN A 387 1.45 16.64 -37.87
C GLN A 387 2.25 17.93 -37.58
N SER A 388 3.43 17.82 -36.97
CA SER A 388 4.35 18.96 -36.78
C SER A 388 5.65 18.74 -37.54
N THR A 389 5.99 19.74 -38.34
CA THR A 389 7.18 19.87 -39.20
C THR A 389 8.33 20.57 -38.46
N GLU A 390 9.50 19.92 -38.49
CA GLU A 390 10.86 20.43 -38.73
C GLU A 390 11.37 21.74 -38.07
N ALA A 391 12.49 21.64 -37.33
CA ALA A 391 13.74 22.38 -37.63
C ALA A 391 14.90 21.97 -36.70
N GLU A 392 16.01 21.55 -37.31
CA GLU A 392 17.33 21.33 -36.71
C GLU A 392 18.06 22.67 -36.45
N PRO A 393 18.98 22.75 -35.47
CA PRO A 393 20.15 23.58 -35.67
C PRO A 393 21.49 22.87 -35.43
N THR A 394 22.40 23.16 -36.36
CA THR A 394 23.80 22.77 -36.52
C THR A 394 24.72 23.20 -35.36
N PRO A 395 25.80 22.45 -35.05
CA PRO A 395 26.68 22.72 -33.91
C PRO A 395 27.72 23.80 -34.21
N THR A 396 28.05 24.63 -33.20
CA THR A 396 29.22 25.51 -33.22
C THR A 396 30.19 25.05 -32.13
N GLY A 397 31.37 24.58 -32.54
CA GLY A 397 32.46 24.24 -31.63
C GLY A 397 33.25 25.46 -31.19
N THR A 398 33.80 25.42 -29.98
CA THR A 398 35.04 26.12 -29.61
C THR A 398 35.77 25.35 -28.52
N THR A 399 37.08 25.30 -28.67
CA THR A 399 38.11 24.44 -28.06
C THR A 399 38.66 24.92 -26.71
N SER A 400 39.17 23.93 -25.96
CA SER A 400 40.34 23.92 -25.06
C SER A 400 40.29 24.60 -23.69
N ALA A 401 40.47 23.81 -22.62
CA ALA A 401 41.79 23.56 -22.03
C ALA A 401 41.76 22.36 -21.04
N GLU A 402 42.68 21.43 -21.21
CA GLU A 402 42.99 20.33 -20.28
C GLU A 402 43.71 20.83 -19.02
N THR A 403 43.35 20.28 -17.87
CA THR A 403 44.30 20.14 -16.75
C THR A 403 44.15 18.75 -16.13
N THR A 404 45.22 17.98 -16.22
CA THR A 404 45.37 16.60 -15.74
C THR A 404 45.66 16.60 -14.24
N ALA A 405 44.93 15.79 -13.45
CA ALA A 405 45.34 15.39 -12.11
C ALA A 405 44.86 13.96 -11.81
N THR A 406 45.82 13.07 -11.67
CA THR A 406 45.68 11.65 -11.31
C THR A 406 45.49 11.49 -9.79
N PRO A 407 44.59 10.62 -9.30
CA PRO A 407 44.64 10.17 -7.91
C PRO A 407 45.38 8.83 -7.77
N THR A 408 46.39 8.82 -6.90
CA THR A 408 47.13 7.63 -6.47
C THR A 408 46.41 6.98 -5.29
N SER A 409 46.14 5.68 -5.42
CA SER A 409 45.67 4.78 -4.36
C SER A 409 46.83 4.35 -3.45
N THR A 410 46.67 4.46 -2.13
CA THR A 410 47.56 3.81 -1.16
C THR A 410 46.72 2.94 -0.22
N ALA A 411 46.85 1.62 -0.41
CA ALA A 411 46.42 0.62 0.55
C ALA A 411 47.48 0.51 1.67
N SER A 412 47.05 0.34 2.92
CA SER A 412 47.92 0.02 4.05
C SER A 412 47.44 -1.26 4.70
N SER A 413 48.23 -2.31 4.55
CA SER A 413 48.23 -3.54 5.35
C SER A 413 49.09 -3.33 6.59
N HIS A 414 48.64 -3.71 7.77
CA HIS A 414 49.51 -3.95 8.92
C HIS A 414 49.15 -5.26 9.61
N ASP A 415 50.15 -6.15 9.61
CA ASP A 415 50.23 -7.42 10.32
C ASP A 415 50.44 -7.23 11.83
N GLU A 416 50.05 -8.27 12.57
CA GLU A 416 50.33 -8.53 13.99
C GLU A 416 51.81 -8.78 14.27
N SER A 417 52.28 -8.43 15.49
CA SER A 417 52.90 -9.40 16.41
C SER A 417 53.36 -8.76 17.74
N ASP A 418 52.85 -9.33 18.83
CA ASP A 418 53.56 -9.84 20.02
C ASP A 418 54.17 -8.87 21.07
N SER A 419 53.59 -8.92 22.29
CA SER A 419 54.35 -8.87 23.54
C SER A 419 53.58 -9.51 24.73
N SER A 420 54.10 -10.66 25.13
CA SER A 420 54.01 -11.45 26.37
C SER A 420 53.58 -10.86 27.73
N THR A 421 52.92 -11.76 28.50
CA THR A 421 52.99 -12.05 29.96
C THR A 421 52.39 -11.07 30.98
N ASP A 422 51.39 -11.52 31.75
CA ASP A 422 51.64 -12.01 33.11
C ASP A 422 50.48 -12.87 33.67
N ASP A 423 50.87 -13.80 34.54
CA ASP A 423 50.18 -14.89 35.20
C ASP A 423 49.06 -14.44 36.16
N SER A 424 48.04 -15.31 36.38
CA SER A 424 47.49 -15.68 37.71
C SER A 424 46.10 -16.32 37.58
N GLN A 425 46.07 -17.66 37.68
CA GLN A 425 44.90 -18.42 38.15
C GLN A 425 45.26 -19.02 39.53
N PRO A 426 44.27 -19.25 40.41
CA PRO A 426 43.98 -20.64 40.82
C PRO A 426 42.46 -20.91 40.97
N SER A 427 41.92 -21.97 40.34
CA SER A 427 41.39 -23.23 40.95
C SER A 427 40.14 -23.03 41.83
N SER A 428 39.02 -23.76 41.71
CA SER A 428 38.83 -25.22 41.58
C SER A 428 37.34 -25.60 41.43
N ASP A 429 37.06 -26.72 40.74
CA ASP A 429 36.01 -27.77 40.94
C ASP A 429 34.50 -27.37 41.00
N ASP A 430 33.49 -28.09 40.48
CA ASP A 430 33.31 -29.43 39.91
C ASP A 430 31.90 -29.49 39.24
N GLY A 431 31.65 -30.48 38.35
CA GLY A 431 30.30 -31.07 38.17
C GLY A 431 29.42 -30.71 36.96
N SER A 432 29.62 -31.45 35.86
CA SER A 432 28.63 -32.12 34.96
C SER A 432 27.18 -31.60 34.82
N ASP A 433 26.77 -31.25 33.59
CA ASP A 433 25.68 -31.95 32.87
C ASP A 433 25.77 -31.72 31.34
N ASP A 434 25.45 -32.76 30.57
CA ASP A 434 25.64 -32.90 29.12
C ASP A 434 24.26 -33.00 28.46
N GLY A 435 23.94 -32.19 27.43
CA GLY A 435 22.64 -32.35 26.73
C GLY A 435 22.11 -31.21 25.85
N SER A 436 22.78 -30.97 24.72
CA SER A 436 22.21 -30.51 23.43
C SER A 436 21.36 -29.22 23.37
N ASP A 437 22.04 -28.07 23.29
CA ASP A 437 21.53 -26.85 22.64
C ASP A 437 22.26 -26.68 21.29
N SER A 438 21.68 -27.24 20.23
CA SER A 438 22.16 -27.01 18.87
C SER A 438 21.00 -26.93 17.88
N ASN A 439 20.03 -26.03 18.14
CA ASN A 439 19.01 -25.67 17.13
C ASN A 439 18.61 -24.18 17.14
N ALA A 440 19.10 -23.34 18.06
CA ALA A 440 18.78 -21.92 18.05
C ALA A 440 19.67 -21.12 17.07
N LEU A 441 20.96 -21.46 16.98
CA LEU A 441 21.93 -20.73 16.14
C LEU A 441 21.81 -21.01 14.63
N SER A 442 21.24 -22.15 14.23
CA SER A 442 20.99 -22.49 12.82
C SER A 442 19.75 -21.79 12.25
N SER A 443 18.77 -21.43 13.08
CA SER A 443 17.56 -20.72 12.64
C SER A 443 17.78 -19.23 12.45
N ILE A 444 18.59 -18.60 13.31
CA ILE A 444 18.88 -17.16 13.26
C ILE A 444 19.79 -16.83 12.07
N LEU A 445 20.80 -17.65 11.80
CA LEU A 445 21.68 -17.46 10.63
C LEU A 445 21.03 -17.87 9.29
N GLY A 446 20.02 -18.74 9.34
CA GLY A 446 19.30 -19.20 8.15
C GLY A 446 18.39 -18.13 7.56
N ASN A 447 17.70 -17.37 8.40
CA ASN A 447 16.78 -16.34 7.97
C ASN A 447 17.53 -15.14 7.36
N ASP A 448 18.59 -14.65 8.01
CA ASP A 448 19.41 -13.53 7.50
C ASP A 448 20.06 -13.87 6.14
N LEU A 449 20.45 -15.13 5.94
CA LEU A 449 21.03 -15.57 4.66
C LEU A 449 19.99 -15.62 3.55
N LEU A 450 18.72 -15.95 3.85
CA LEU A 450 17.64 -15.98 2.86
C LEU A 450 17.17 -14.57 2.47
N THR A 451 17.15 -13.61 3.41
CA THR A 451 16.93 -12.19 3.11
C THR A 451 18.10 -11.61 2.29
N LEU A 452 19.35 -11.97 2.61
CA LEU A 452 20.48 -11.52 1.80
C LEU A 452 20.46 -12.11 0.38
N LEU A 453 20.07 -13.38 0.24
CA LEU A 453 20.00 -14.06 -1.07
C LEU A 453 18.84 -13.59 -1.94
N SER A 454 17.71 -13.20 -1.33
CA SER A 454 16.59 -12.57 -2.05
C SER A 454 16.96 -11.16 -2.53
N GLY A 455 17.57 -10.33 -1.67
CA GLY A 455 18.11 -9.02 -2.06
C GLY A 455 19.17 -9.12 -3.17
N LEU A 456 20.09 -10.10 -3.08
CA LEU A 456 21.08 -10.34 -4.13
C LEU A 456 20.47 -10.82 -5.46
N ARG A 457 19.39 -11.62 -5.43
CA ARG A 457 18.65 -12.01 -6.65
C ARG A 457 17.96 -10.82 -7.29
N GLN A 458 17.36 -9.94 -6.48
CA GLN A 458 16.68 -8.74 -6.96
C GLN A 458 17.68 -7.75 -7.57
N ALA A 459 18.82 -7.53 -6.91
CA ALA A 459 19.93 -6.73 -7.45
C ALA A 459 20.52 -7.31 -8.75
N ASN A 460 20.65 -8.64 -8.86
CA ASN A 460 21.12 -9.28 -10.10
C ASN A 460 20.13 -9.15 -11.26
N ASN A 461 18.82 -9.17 -10.98
CA ASN A 461 17.78 -8.94 -12.00
C ASN A 461 17.82 -7.50 -12.52
N ILE A 462 18.09 -6.52 -11.65
CA ILE A 462 18.29 -5.12 -12.03
C ILE A 462 19.57 -4.97 -12.89
N ALA A 463 20.68 -5.57 -12.48
CA ALA A 463 21.95 -5.52 -13.21
C ALA A 463 21.89 -6.21 -14.59
N SER A 464 21.13 -7.30 -14.71
CA SER A 464 20.93 -8.00 -15.98
C SER A 464 19.98 -7.26 -16.93
N GLY A 465 19.04 -6.47 -16.43
CA GLY A 465 18.24 -5.52 -17.22
C GLY A 465 19.06 -4.37 -17.82
N VAL A 466 20.02 -3.83 -17.07
CA VAL A 466 20.89 -2.72 -17.51
C VAL A 466 21.92 -3.16 -18.57
N THR A 467 22.33 -4.43 -18.59
CA THR A 467 23.32 -4.95 -19.55
C THR A 467 22.71 -5.42 -20.89
N HIS A 468 21.39 -5.62 -20.98
CA HIS A 468 20.71 -6.06 -22.21
C HIS A 468 20.11 -4.92 -23.06
N GLY A 469 20.01 -3.71 -22.51
CA GLY A 469 19.60 -2.50 -23.26
C GLY A 469 20.63 -2.01 -24.31
N PRO A 470 21.94 -1.99 -24.02
CA PRO A 470 22.93 -1.45 -24.97
C PRO A 470 23.31 -2.43 -26.10
N SER A 471 23.23 -3.75 -25.85
CA SER A 471 23.71 -4.78 -26.80
C SER A 471 22.79 -4.98 -28.00
N ASN A 472 21.48 -4.75 -27.84
CA ASN A 472 20.50 -4.81 -28.93
C ASN A 472 20.53 -3.57 -29.84
N ASN A 473 20.87 -2.39 -29.31
CA ASN A 473 21.01 -1.16 -30.10
C ASN A 473 22.30 -1.17 -30.95
N LEU A 474 23.38 -1.78 -30.47
CA LEU A 474 24.63 -1.97 -31.24
C LEU A 474 24.47 -2.98 -32.40
N ARG A 475 23.70 -4.06 -32.20
CA ARG A 475 23.41 -5.03 -33.28
C ARG A 475 22.47 -4.49 -34.35
N ARG A 476 21.57 -3.55 -34.00
CA ARG A 476 20.66 -2.90 -34.96
C ARG A 476 21.36 -1.80 -35.78
N ALA A 477 22.33 -1.11 -35.20
CA ALA A 477 23.15 -0.11 -35.89
C ALA A 477 24.13 -0.72 -36.92
N GLN A 478 24.57 -1.97 -36.72
CA GLN A 478 25.47 -2.67 -37.67
C GLN A 478 24.76 -3.32 -38.87
N ARG A 479 23.43 -3.53 -38.84
CA ARG A 479 22.67 -4.10 -39.98
C ARG A 479 22.16 -3.06 -40.99
N ASN A 480 22.22 -1.77 -40.67
CA ASN A 480 21.83 -0.69 -41.58
C ASN A 480 23.03 -0.04 -42.31
N ARG A 481 24.21 -0.65 -42.27
CA ARG A 481 25.41 -0.25 -43.03
C ARG A 481 26.02 -1.44 -43.77
N THR A 482 25.27 -2.02 -44.71
CA THR A 482 25.78 -2.83 -45.82
C THR A 482 24.77 -2.78 -46.94
#